data_AF-A0A7U2N1D9-F1
#
_entry.id   AF-A0A7U2N1D9-F1
#
_cell.length_a   1.000
_cell.length_b   1.000
_cell.length_c   1.000
_cell.angle_alpha   90.00
_cell.angle_beta   90.00
_cell.angle_gamma   90.00
#
_symmetry.space_group_name_H-M   'P 1'
#
loop_
_entity.id
_entity.type
_entity.pdbx_description
1 polymer ?
#
loop_
_entity_poly.entity_id
_entity_poly.type
_entity_poly.pdbx_seq_one_letter_code
_entity_poly.pdbx_strand_id
1 'polypeptide(L)'
;MNEQFTWTSPNLNQHHFITFANLLALRNGGQVEPASSPHDSEEKEEEEDNPNNTNDADSINTTQVHQISDSGNTKLKRKFLDCLAELAANDKGASRNEGFREVDYTVFERLGRLLRGLGSGDSEGRYGEELWSEMLVYYRARLESTYIPALRSSLKDCVHLFRDDQGDGFTTIRQGLLAFQNLIFDGNTPGQVMTDRHSILVIKAYELRMMKLVRDLLQTSPHSTPRTKKLWENICFLGRSKVAFNTFKDIALNLPSFKQVTIIPIPRDIGTQKALKTPST
;
A
#
# COMPACT_ATOMS: atom_id res chain seq x y z
N MET A 1 -8.05 47.57 13.83
CA MET A 1 -8.89 47.48 12.61
C MET A 1 -9.04 46.02 12.28
N ASN A 2 -10.24 45.46 12.45
CA ASN A 2 -10.53 44.07 12.12
C ASN A 2 -11.02 44.00 10.67
N GLU A 3 -10.13 43.67 9.74
CA GLU A 3 -10.51 43.37 8.37
C GLU A 3 -11.09 41.95 8.33
N GLN A 4 -12.42 41.85 8.31
CA GLN A 4 -13.12 40.58 8.13
C GLN A 4 -13.14 40.26 6.63
N PHE A 5 -12.40 39.23 6.24
CA PHE A 5 -12.33 38.77 4.86
C PHE A 5 -13.71 38.25 4.40
N THR A 6 -14.26 38.86 3.34
CA THR A 6 -15.60 38.55 2.82
C THR A 6 -15.52 37.74 1.52
N TRP A 7 -16.15 36.57 1.52
CA TRP A 7 -16.23 35.65 0.37
C TRP A 7 -17.18 36.10 -0.75
N THR A 8 -17.76 37.30 -0.64
CA THR A 8 -18.78 37.82 -1.56
C THR A 8 -18.20 38.51 -2.80
N SER A 9 -16.88 38.49 -2.98
CA SER A 9 -16.25 39.05 -4.18
C SER A 9 -16.58 38.22 -5.42
N PRO A 10 -17.02 38.83 -6.53
CA PRO A 10 -17.61 38.13 -7.69
C PRO A 10 -16.66 37.16 -8.40
N ASN A 11 -15.36 37.19 -8.10
CA ASN A 11 -14.34 36.30 -8.66
C ASN A 11 -13.74 35.32 -7.63
N LEU A 12 -14.23 35.33 -6.39
CA LEU A 12 -13.69 34.54 -5.29
C LEU A 12 -14.65 33.41 -4.93
N ASN A 13 -14.58 32.32 -5.69
CA ASN A 13 -15.36 31.13 -5.40
C ASN A 13 -14.68 30.34 -4.26
N GLN A 14 -15.34 30.30 -3.10
CA GLN A 14 -14.87 29.60 -1.91
C GLN A 14 -14.53 28.12 -2.18
N HIS A 15 -15.32 27.44 -3.02
CA HIS A 15 -15.08 26.05 -3.39
C HIS A 15 -13.78 25.89 -4.21
N HIS A 16 -13.53 26.78 -5.16
CA HIS A 16 -12.27 26.78 -5.91
C HIS A 16 -11.09 27.09 -5.00
N PHE A 17 -11.21 28.08 -4.12
CA PHE A 17 -10.16 28.41 -3.16
C PHE A 17 -9.82 27.23 -2.26
N ILE A 18 -10.83 26.56 -1.68
CA ILE A 18 -10.62 25.35 -0.86
C ILE A 18 -9.97 24.23 -1.67
N THR A 19 -10.40 24.04 -2.92
CA THR A 19 -9.82 23.02 -3.82
C THR A 19 -8.34 23.30 -4.11
N PHE A 20 -8.00 24.55 -4.43
CA PHE A 20 -6.62 24.97 -4.68
C PHE A 20 -5.75 24.96 -3.42
N ALA A 21 -6.30 25.37 -2.28
CA ALA A 21 -5.61 25.30 -0.99
C ALA A 21 -5.32 23.83 -0.59
N ASN A 22 -6.24 22.91 -0.85
CA ASN A 22 -6.02 21.48 -0.65
C ASN A 22 -4.97 20.91 -1.62
N LEU A 23 -4.98 21.34 -2.89
CA LEU A 23 -3.95 20.99 -3.89
C LEU A 23 -2.56 21.55 -3.52
N LEU A 24 -2.49 22.74 -2.94
CA LEU A 24 -1.25 23.37 -2.47
C LEU A 24 -0.79 22.80 -1.11
N ALA A 25 -1.72 22.36 -0.25
CA ALA A 25 -1.41 21.64 0.98
C ALA A 25 -0.83 20.24 0.68
N LEU A 26 -1.30 19.60 -0.41
CA LEU A 26 -0.62 18.43 -0.96
C LEU A 26 0.81 18.79 -1.41
N ARG A 27 1.04 19.97 -2.01
CA ARG A 27 2.40 20.42 -2.37
C ARG A 27 3.36 20.57 -1.19
N ASN A 28 2.88 20.98 -0.02
CA ASN A 28 3.72 21.20 1.16
C ASN A 28 3.61 20.11 2.25
N GLY A 29 2.94 18.98 1.96
CA GLY A 29 2.76 17.87 2.90
C GLY A 29 2.41 16.51 2.26
N GLY A 30 2.56 16.36 0.94
CA GLY A 30 2.17 15.16 0.19
C GLY A 30 2.27 15.35 -1.31
N GLN A 31 3.41 15.86 -1.80
CA GLN A 31 3.62 16.07 -3.23
C GLN A 31 4.32 14.86 -3.85
N VAL A 32 3.78 14.45 -4.99
CA VAL A 32 4.37 13.54 -5.97
C VAL A 32 5.53 14.27 -6.64
N GLU A 33 6.74 13.72 -6.51
CA GLU A 33 7.81 13.90 -7.50
C GLU A 33 7.77 12.74 -8.51
N PRO A 34 8.32 12.92 -9.72
CA PRO A 34 7.89 12.23 -10.93
C PRO A 34 8.05 10.72 -10.80
N ALA A 35 7.23 9.98 -11.56
CA ALA A 35 7.32 8.54 -11.67
C ALA A 35 8.78 8.12 -11.81
N SER A 36 9.34 7.56 -10.73
CA SER A 36 10.64 6.91 -10.77
C SER A 36 10.52 5.80 -11.81
N SER A 37 11.14 6.05 -12.95
CA SER A 37 11.49 5.05 -13.95
C SER A 37 12.12 3.85 -13.23
N PRO A 38 11.78 2.60 -13.56
CA PRO A 38 12.42 1.42 -12.96
C PRO A 38 13.89 1.23 -13.38
N HIS A 39 14.47 2.18 -14.13
CA HIS A 39 15.87 2.19 -14.50
C HIS A 39 16.54 3.34 -13.75
N ASP A 40 17.17 3.01 -12.62
CA ASP A 40 18.41 3.61 -12.15
C ASP A 40 19.05 2.60 -11.18
N SER A 41 19.81 1.70 -11.82
CA SER A 41 21.14 1.21 -11.42
C SER A 41 21.21 0.34 -10.15
N GLU A 42 21.36 -0.98 -10.21
CA GLU A 42 22.60 -1.67 -10.66
C GLU A 42 23.87 -0.89 -10.30
N GLU A 43 24.19 -0.81 -9.02
CA GLU A 43 25.58 -0.66 -8.60
C GLU A 43 26.00 -1.91 -7.85
N LYS A 44 26.96 -2.60 -8.47
CA LYS A 44 27.69 -3.75 -7.98
C LYS A 44 28.58 -3.27 -6.84
N GLU A 45 28.50 -3.93 -5.69
CA GLU A 45 29.55 -3.83 -4.67
C GLU A 45 30.65 -4.84 -5.06
N GLU A 46 31.68 -4.34 -5.74
CA GLU A 46 32.98 -4.99 -5.84
C GLU A 46 34.06 -4.00 -5.35
N GLU A 47 35.05 -4.57 -4.64
CA GLU A 47 36.36 -4.02 -4.23
C GLU A 47 36.39 -3.09 -3.00
N GLU A 48 37.34 -3.17 -2.07
CA GLU A 48 38.51 -4.04 -1.83
C GLU A 48 39.00 -3.73 -0.40
N ASP A 49 39.56 -4.72 0.29
CA ASP A 49 40.33 -4.56 1.52
C ASP A 49 41.65 -3.81 1.24
N ASN A 50 41.94 -2.70 1.94
CA ASN A 50 43.29 -2.46 2.48
C ASN A 50 43.36 -1.39 3.60
N PRO A 51 44.11 -1.61 4.70
CA PRO A 51 44.16 -0.74 5.86
C PRO A 51 45.46 0.08 5.94
N ASN A 52 45.37 1.42 5.91
CA ASN A 52 46.25 2.36 6.62
C ASN A 52 46.00 3.80 6.13
N ASN A 53 45.47 4.68 6.98
CA ASN A 53 46.24 5.85 7.42
C ASN A 53 45.57 6.58 8.59
N THR A 54 46.41 6.95 9.54
CA THR A 54 46.19 7.65 10.81
C THR A 54 46.03 9.17 10.64
N ASN A 55 45.27 9.79 11.55
CA ASN A 55 45.30 11.19 12.02
C ASN A 55 45.09 12.27 10.92
N ASP A 56 44.27 13.31 11.06
CA ASP A 56 44.13 14.29 12.12
C ASP A 56 42.86 15.12 11.85
N ALA A 57 42.47 15.91 12.84
CA ALA A 57 41.29 16.77 12.85
C ALA A 57 41.10 17.65 11.60
N ASP A 58 40.01 17.42 10.86
CA ASP A 58 39.51 18.36 9.88
C ASP A 58 38.21 19.03 10.34
N SER A 59 38.29 20.36 10.32
CA SER A 59 37.28 21.35 10.63
C SER A 59 35.96 21.10 9.92
N ILE A 60 34.86 20.98 10.68
CA ILE A 60 33.51 20.89 10.13
C ILE A 60 33.19 22.21 9.44
N ASN A 61 33.22 22.20 8.11
CA ASN A 61 32.82 23.31 7.28
C ASN A 61 31.28 23.44 7.30
N THR A 62 30.77 24.42 8.06
CA THR A 62 29.33 24.68 8.27
C THR A 62 28.60 25.30 7.08
N THR A 63 29.17 25.29 5.87
CA THR A 63 28.52 25.87 4.68
C THR A 63 27.82 24.85 3.77
N GLN A 64 27.89 23.55 4.09
CA GLN A 64 27.09 22.53 3.42
C GLN A 64 26.04 21.99 4.37
N VAL A 65 24.76 22.18 4.02
CA VAL A 65 23.65 21.46 4.62
C VAL A 65 23.86 19.99 4.29
N HIS A 66 24.52 19.26 5.19
CA HIS A 66 24.48 17.81 5.16
C HIS A 66 23.01 17.42 5.21
N GLN A 67 22.50 16.93 4.08
CA GLN A 67 21.28 16.15 4.02
C GLN A 67 21.38 15.14 5.14
N ILE A 68 20.51 15.32 6.14
CA ILE A 68 20.37 14.43 7.29
C ILE A 68 20.29 13.03 6.69
N SER A 69 21.30 12.21 6.98
CA SER A 69 21.39 10.85 6.50
C SER A 69 20.01 10.21 6.61
N ASP A 70 19.46 9.85 5.46
CA ASP A 70 18.08 9.38 5.32
C ASP A 70 18.02 7.95 5.90
N SER A 71 18.03 7.89 7.23
CA SER A 71 18.15 6.65 7.98
C SER A 71 17.09 5.67 7.49
N GLY A 72 17.41 4.40 7.28
CA GLY A 72 16.44 3.40 6.81
C GLY A 72 15.11 3.36 7.60
N ASN A 73 15.11 3.89 8.82
CA ASN A 73 13.93 4.13 9.66
C ASN A 73 12.91 5.09 9.02
N THR A 74 13.33 6.20 8.38
CA THR A 74 12.41 7.12 7.69
C THR A 74 11.71 6.42 6.51
N LYS A 75 12.47 5.59 5.78
CA LYS A 75 11.97 4.77 4.67
C LYS A 75 10.98 3.69 5.14
N LEU A 76 11.28 2.98 6.22
CA LEU A 76 10.38 1.98 6.82
C LEU A 76 9.10 2.61 7.36
N LYS A 77 9.21 3.75 8.05
CA LYS A 77 8.05 4.50 8.54
C LYS A 77 7.15 4.96 7.38
N ARG A 78 7.74 5.46 6.30
CA ARG A 78 7.00 5.84 5.08
C ARG A 78 6.26 4.65 4.50
N LYS A 79 6.95 3.52 4.28
CA LYS A 79 6.37 2.28 3.77
C LYS A 79 5.21 1.76 4.65
N PHE A 80 5.34 1.86 5.98
CA PHE A 80 4.27 1.51 6.91
C PHE A 80 3.05 2.40 6.72
N LEU A 81 3.25 3.72 6.67
CA LEU A 81 2.17 4.68 6.49
C LEU A 81 1.49 4.54 5.13
N ASP A 82 2.24 4.25 4.07
CA ASP A 82 1.70 3.99 2.74
C ASP A 82 0.78 2.75 2.76
N CYS A 83 1.25 1.65 3.35
CA CYS A 83 0.42 0.44 3.51
C CYS A 83 -0.81 0.68 4.40
N LEU A 84 -0.69 1.52 5.43
CA LEU A 84 -1.81 1.87 6.30
C LEU A 84 -2.82 2.78 5.60
N ALA A 85 -2.36 3.71 4.77
CA ALA A 85 -3.22 4.55 3.94
C ALA A 85 -3.95 3.72 2.89
N GLU A 86 -3.28 2.75 2.27
CA GLU A 86 -3.91 1.77 1.37
C GLU A 86 -4.95 0.91 2.12
N LEU A 87 -4.63 0.47 3.34
CA LEU A 87 -5.57 -0.24 4.20
C LEU A 87 -6.82 0.61 4.44
N ALA A 88 -6.61 1.88 4.77
CA ALA A 88 -7.65 2.86 5.04
C ALA A 88 -8.38 3.36 3.79
N ALA A 89 -7.94 3.06 2.57
CA ALA A 89 -8.57 3.55 1.35
C ALA A 89 -10.00 3.03 1.20
N ASN A 90 -10.82 3.73 0.40
CA ASN A 90 -12.20 3.31 0.13
C ASN A 90 -12.27 2.03 -0.73
N ASP A 91 -13.47 1.57 -1.05
CA ASP A 91 -13.71 0.33 -1.80
C ASP A 91 -13.06 0.31 -3.20
N LYS A 92 -12.77 1.50 -3.76
CA LYS A 92 -12.08 1.67 -5.04
C LYS A 92 -10.57 1.86 -4.89
N GLY A 93 -10.03 1.83 -3.67
CA GLY A 93 -8.62 2.09 -3.38
C GLY A 93 -8.24 3.58 -3.46
N ALA A 94 -9.21 4.49 -3.42
CA ALA A 94 -8.99 5.93 -3.40
C ALA A 94 -9.15 6.51 -1.99
N SER A 95 -8.66 7.74 -1.78
CA SER A 95 -8.78 8.45 -0.50
C SER A 95 -10.24 8.53 -0.03
N ARG A 96 -10.45 8.38 1.27
CA ARG A 96 -11.77 8.46 1.90
C ARG A 96 -12.19 9.90 2.09
N ASN A 97 -12.84 10.45 1.06
CA ASN A 97 -13.40 11.80 1.12
C ASN A 97 -14.46 11.96 2.21
N GLU A 98 -15.12 10.87 2.63
CA GLU A 98 -16.17 10.86 3.66
C GLU A 98 -15.62 10.65 5.08
N GLY A 99 -14.31 10.43 5.24
CA GLY A 99 -13.69 10.15 6.54
C GLY A 99 -13.84 8.69 7.02
N PHE A 100 -13.48 8.48 8.28
CA PHE A 100 -13.54 7.18 8.97
C PHE A 100 -14.90 6.98 9.65
N ARG A 101 -15.49 5.79 9.46
CA ARG A 101 -16.68 5.29 10.16
C ARG A 101 -16.28 4.76 11.53
N GLU A 102 -17.25 4.62 12.42
CA GLU A 102 -17.06 4.07 13.77
C GLU A 102 -16.34 2.72 13.78
N VAL A 103 -16.73 1.82 12.87
CA VAL A 103 -16.08 0.50 12.67
C VAL A 103 -14.60 0.59 12.30
N ASP A 104 -14.14 1.70 11.71
CA ASP A 104 -12.73 1.85 11.36
C ASP A 104 -11.89 2.12 12.62
N TYR A 105 -12.40 2.91 13.58
CA TYR A 105 -11.67 3.21 14.81
C TYR A 105 -11.38 1.94 15.62
N THR A 106 -12.39 1.07 15.77
CA THR A 106 -12.23 -0.20 16.51
C THR A 106 -11.25 -1.14 15.82
N VAL A 107 -11.28 -1.22 14.48
CA VAL A 107 -10.34 -2.02 13.69
C VAL A 107 -8.93 -1.48 13.82
N PHE A 108 -8.71 -0.18 13.62
CA PHE A 108 -7.36 0.42 13.69
C PHE A 108 -6.78 0.38 15.10
N GLU A 109 -7.60 0.53 16.14
CA GLU A 109 -7.18 0.33 17.53
C GLU A 109 -6.71 -1.13 17.75
N ARG A 110 -7.48 -2.11 17.24
CA ARG A 110 -7.12 -3.52 17.33
C ARG A 110 -5.86 -3.85 16.53
N LEU A 111 -5.71 -3.32 15.32
CA LEU A 111 -4.48 -3.45 14.52
C LEU A 111 -3.27 -2.91 15.30
N GLY A 112 -3.40 -1.75 15.95
CA GLY A 112 -2.35 -1.21 16.81
C GLY A 112 -1.95 -2.16 17.94
N ARG A 113 -2.92 -2.77 18.62
CA ARG A 113 -2.63 -3.79 19.67
C ARG A 113 -1.92 -5.02 19.11
N LEU A 114 -2.35 -5.53 17.97
CA LEU A 114 -1.77 -6.73 17.36
C LEU A 114 -0.32 -6.48 16.89
N LEU A 115 -0.07 -5.31 16.29
CA LEU A 115 1.27 -4.89 15.89
C LEU A 115 2.20 -4.66 17.09
N ARG A 116 1.64 -4.16 18.20
CA ARG A 116 2.37 -4.05 19.47
C ARG A 116 2.78 -5.41 20.02
N GLY A 117 1.86 -6.38 19.98
CA GLY A 117 2.12 -7.76 20.36
C GLY A 117 3.27 -8.36 19.53
N LEU A 118 3.21 -8.22 18.20
CA LEU A 118 4.28 -8.65 17.29
C LEU A 118 5.63 -8.04 17.64
N GLY A 119 5.70 -6.72 17.82
CA GLY A 119 6.98 -6.05 18.13
C GLY A 119 7.54 -6.34 19.52
N SER A 120 6.74 -6.92 20.42
CA SER A 120 7.19 -7.32 21.75
C SER A 120 7.89 -8.68 21.74
N GLY A 121 7.81 -9.45 20.66
CA GLY A 121 8.46 -10.76 20.50
C GLY A 121 7.68 -11.93 21.11
N ASP A 122 6.58 -11.65 21.82
CA ASP A 122 5.71 -12.67 22.38
C ASP A 122 4.84 -13.26 21.27
N SER A 123 5.01 -14.53 20.92
CA SER A 123 4.10 -15.30 20.04
C SER A 123 3.87 -14.71 18.64
N GLU A 124 4.95 -14.59 17.84
CA GLU A 124 4.91 -14.14 16.43
C GLU A 124 3.81 -14.82 15.60
N GLY A 125 3.63 -16.14 15.77
CA GLY A 125 2.61 -16.92 15.06
C GLY A 125 1.19 -16.46 15.40
N ARG A 126 0.88 -16.29 16.68
CA ARG A 126 -0.47 -15.94 17.15
C ARG A 126 -0.87 -14.53 16.73
N TYR A 127 -0.04 -13.52 17.03
CA TYR A 127 -0.38 -12.14 16.66
C TYR A 127 -0.37 -11.95 15.14
N GLY A 128 0.47 -12.69 14.40
CA GLY A 128 0.46 -12.68 12.95
C GLY A 128 -0.84 -13.24 12.36
N GLU A 129 -1.34 -14.35 12.88
CA GLU A 129 -2.62 -14.95 12.46
C GLU A 129 -3.81 -14.05 12.80
N GLU A 130 -3.85 -13.50 14.02
CA GLU A 130 -4.90 -12.57 14.45
C GLU A 130 -4.87 -11.28 13.61
N LEU A 131 -3.68 -10.74 13.30
CA LEU A 131 -3.52 -9.57 12.43
C LEU A 131 -4.04 -9.86 11.01
N TRP A 132 -3.70 -11.02 10.47
CA TRP A 132 -4.16 -11.42 9.14
C TRP A 132 -5.67 -11.56 9.08
N SER A 133 -6.26 -12.22 10.07
CA SER A 133 -7.72 -12.39 10.18
C SER A 133 -8.43 -11.04 10.27
N GLU A 134 -7.94 -10.12 11.11
CA GLU A 134 -8.53 -8.78 11.27
C GLU A 134 -8.49 -7.98 9.95
N MET A 135 -7.36 -8.02 9.24
CA MET A 135 -7.23 -7.37 7.93
C MET A 135 -8.21 -7.95 6.90
N LEU A 136 -8.39 -9.27 6.86
CA LEU A 136 -9.32 -9.92 5.93
C LEU A 136 -10.78 -9.59 6.25
N VAL A 137 -11.16 -9.57 7.54
CA VAL A 137 -12.50 -9.16 7.98
C VAL A 137 -12.77 -7.73 7.55
N TYR A 138 -11.81 -6.83 7.75
CA TYR A 138 -11.91 -5.44 7.34
C TYR A 138 -12.02 -5.27 5.81
N TYR A 139 -11.31 -6.09 5.04
CA TYR A 139 -11.31 -6.06 3.58
C TYR A 139 -12.51 -6.76 2.93
N ARG A 140 -13.27 -7.57 3.68
CA ARG A 140 -14.31 -8.45 3.15
C ARG A 140 -15.26 -7.75 2.18
N ALA A 141 -15.78 -6.59 2.56
CA ALA A 141 -16.71 -5.83 1.72
C ALA A 141 -16.09 -5.45 0.36
N ARG A 142 -14.80 -5.07 0.33
CA ARG A 142 -14.08 -4.71 -0.90
C ARG A 142 -13.79 -5.92 -1.77
N LEU A 143 -13.40 -7.02 -1.12
CA LEU A 143 -13.12 -8.29 -1.79
C LEU A 143 -14.36 -8.79 -2.52
N GLU A 144 -15.50 -8.85 -1.81
CA GLU A 144 -16.75 -9.39 -2.34
C GLU A 144 -17.41 -8.45 -3.38
N SER A 145 -17.41 -7.14 -3.14
CA SER A 145 -18.12 -6.18 -4.00
C SER A 145 -17.34 -5.73 -5.23
N THR A 146 -16.00 -5.66 -5.14
CA THR A 146 -15.19 -4.96 -6.14
C THR A 146 -14.08 -5.85 -6.70
N TYR A 147 -13.19 -6.38 -5.85
CA TYR A 147 -11.96 -7.01 -6.34
C TYR A 147 -12.22 -8.36 -7.00
N ILE A 148 -12.98 -9.25 -6.35
CA ILE A 148 -13.30 -10.57 -6.89
C ILE A 148 -14.15 -10.45 -8.17
N PRO A 149 -15.22 -9.63 -8.23
CA PRO A 149 -15.99 -9.43 -9.47
C PRO A 149 -15.16 -8.85 -10.62
N ALA A 150 -14.34 -7.82 -10.36
CA ALA A 150 -13.48 -7.23 -11.40
C ALA A 150 -12.47 -8.25 -11.95
N LEU A 151 -11.87 -9.05 -11.06
CA LEU A 151 -10.94 -10.11 -11.44
C LEU A 151 -11.62 -11.23 -12.23
N ARG A 152 -12.83 -11.65 -11.81
CA ARG A 152 -13.66 -12.60 -12.59
C ARG A 152 -13.92 -12.10 -14.00
N SER A 153 -14.25 -10.82 -14.16
CA SER A 153 -14.46 -10.21 -15.48
C SER A 153 -13.18 -10.29 -16.32
N SER A 154 -12.04 -9.82 -15.79
CA SER A 154 -10.78 -9.83 -16.54
C SER A 154 -10.31 -11.23 -16.91
N LEU A 155 -10.53 -12.23 -16.05
CA LEU A 155 -10.21 -13.63 -16.36
C LEU A 155 -11.09 -14.18 -17.50
N LYS A 156 -12.38 -13.80 -17.57
CA LYS A 156 -13.26 -14.16 -18.70
C LYS A 156 -12.78 -13.53 -20.01
N ASP A 157 -12.36 -12.27 -19.95
CA ASP A 157 -11.88 -11.54 -21.13
C ASP A 157 -10.55 -12.09 -21.68
N CYS A 158 -9.82 -12.84 -20.86
CA CYS A 158 -8.50 -13.37 -21.14
C CYS A 158 -8.47 -14.91 -21.31
N VAL A 159 -9.60 -15.58 -21.53
CA VAL A 159 -9.68 -17.05 -21.61
C VAL A 159 -8.75 -17.66 -22.68
N HIS A 160 -8.49 -16.93 -23.77
CA HIS A 160 -7.57 -17.36 -24.83
C HIS A 160 -6.12 -17.50 -24.33
N LEU A 161 -5.70 -16.75 -23.30
CA LEU A 161 -4.35 -16.85 -22.74
C LEU A 161 -4.06 -18.23 -22.14
N PHE A 162 -5.09 -19.00 -21.78
CA PHE A 162 -4.93 -20.28 -21.08
C PHE A 162 -4.89 -21.50 -22.00
N ARG A 163 -5.19 -21.35 -23.31
CA ARG A 163 -5.39 -22.49 -24.21
C ARG A 163 -4.19 -22.84 -25.08
N ASP A 164 -3.35 -21.86 -25.38
CA ASP A 164 -2.29 -22.07 -26.35
C ASP A 164 -0.92 -22.29 -25.68
N ASP A 165 -0.31 -23.44 -25.96
CA ASP A 165 1.13 -23.58 -25.85
C ASP A 165 1.78 -22.88 -27.05
N GLN A 166 2.20 -21.65 -26.82
CA GLN A 166 2.80 -20.79 -27.83
C GLN A 166 4.32 -21.03 -27.98
N GLY A 167 4.88 -22.03 -27.28
CA GLY A 167 6.33 -22.31 -27.30
C GLY A 167 7.18 -21.15 -26.75
N ASP A 168 6.58 -20.25 -25.97
CA ASP A 168 7.15 -18.98 -25.53
C ASP A 168 7.66 -19.00 -24.07
N GLY A 169 7.74 -20.20 -23.47
CA GLY A 169 8.25 -20.39 -22.11
C GLY A 169 7.27 -20.01 -20.99
N PHE A 170 6.03 -19.60 -21.30
CA PHE A 170 5.04 -19.21 -20.28
C PHE A 170 4.08 -20.34 -19.86
N THR A 171 4.32 -21.59 -20.25
CA THR A 171 3.41 -22.73 -20.00
C THR A 171 3.07 -22.91 -18.52
N THR A 172 4.06 -22.90 -17.62
CA THR A 172 3.84 -22.98 -16.17
C THR A 172 3.03 -21.80 -15.62
N ILE A 173 3.22 -20.61 -16.20
CA ILE A 173 2.50 -19.40 -15.81
C ILE A 173 1.03 -19.48 -16.22
N ARG A 174 0.75 -19.95 -17.44
CA ARG A 174 -0.62 -20.18 -17.92
C ARG A 174 -1.34 -21.22 -17.05
N GLN A 175 -0.66 -22.30 -16.67
CA GLN A 175 -1.20 -23.30 -15.75
C GLN A 175 -1.51 -22.70 -14.37
N GLY A 176 -0.60 -21.89 -13.81
CA GLY A 176 -0.82 -21.20 -12.54
C GLY A 176 -2.01 -20.23 -12.59
N LEU A 177 -2.13 -19.46 -13.68
CA LEU A 177 -3.27 -18.56 -13.88
C LEU A 177 -4.59 -19.31 -14.10
N LEU A 178 -4.56 -20.47 -14.78
CA LEU A 178 -5.73 -21.33 -14.95
C LEU A 178 -6.16 -21.96 -13.62
N ALA A 179 -5.23 -22.41 -12.78
CA ALA A 179 -5.53 -22.91 -11.44
C ALA A 179 -6.15 -21.81 -10.58
N PHE A 180 -5.62 -20.59 -10.66
CA PHE A 180 -6.17 -19.42 -9.98
C PHE A 180 -7.55 -19.02 -10.51
N GLN A 181 -7.76 -19.14 -11.82
CA GLN A 181 -9.07 -18.98 -12.44
C GLN A 181 -10.06 -19.96 -11.81
N ASN A 182 -9.76 -21.26 -11.81
CA ASN A 182 -10.64 -22.28 -11.23
C ASN A 182 -10.98 -21.95 -9.77
N LEU A 183 -10.00 -21.62 -8.94
CA LEU A 183 -10.22 -21.21 -7.54
C LEU A 183 -11.17 -20.01 -7.39
N ILE A 184 -11.07 -19.03 -8.28
CA ILE A 184 -11.97 -17.87 -8.28
C ILE A 184 -13.37 -18.29 -8.70
N PHE A 185 -13.48 -19.12 -9.73
CA PHE A 185 -14.77 -19.50 -10.31
C PHE A 185 -15.54 -20.50 -9.46
N ASP A 186 -14.84 -21.42 -8.82
CA ASP A 186 -15.36 -22.38 -7.87
C ASP A 186 -16.10 -21.63 -6.75
N GLY A 187 -17.29 -22.11 -6.41
CA GLY A 187 -18.09 -21.57 -5.32
C GLY A 187 -17.42 -21.78 -3.96
N ASN A 188 -18.09 -21.37 -2.89
CA ASN A 188 -17.65 -21.84 -1.57
C ASN A 188 -17.90 -23.34 -1.51
N THR A 189 -16.90 -24.10 -1.11
CA THR A 189 -17.15 -25.50 -0.70
C THR A 189 -18.02 -25.50 0.55
N PRO A 190 -19.03 -26.38 0.65
CA PRO A 190 -19.86 -26.49 1.85
C PRO A 190 -19.00 -26.64 3.11
N GLY A 191 -19.23 -25.77 4.10
CA GLY A 191 -18.48 -25.77 5.36
C GLY A 191 -17.20 -24.91 5.39
N GLN A 192 -16.77 -24.32 4.27
CA GLN A 192 -15.62 -23.41 4.25
C GLN A 192 -15.99 -22.05 4.86
N VAL A 193 -15.19 -21.57 5.81
CA VAL A 193 -15.34 -20.22 6.37
C VAL A 193 -14.98 -19.21 5.27
N MET A 194 -15.82 -18.19 5.07
CA MET A 194 -15.60 -17.15 4.04
C MET A 194 -14.22 -16.50 4.13
N THR A 195 -13.73 -16.28 5.35
CA THR A 195 -12.40 -15.71 5.61
C THR A 195 -11.28 -16.60 5.07
N ASP A 196 -11.42 -17.93 5.18
CA ASP A 196 -10.43 -18.88 4.67
C ASP A 196 -10.36 -18.83 3.14
N ARG A 197 -11.52 -18.75 2.48
CA ARG A 197 -11.57 -18.57 1.02
C ARG A 197 -10.89 -17.27 0.60
N HIS A 198 -11.23 -16.16 1.24
CA HIS A 198 -10.61 -14.87 0.95
C HIS A 198 -9.10 -14.89 1.18
N SER A 199 -8.66 -15.54 2.25
CA SER A 199 -7.24 -15.76 2.55
C SER A 199 -6.54 -16.47 1.40
N ILE A 200 -7.07 -17.61 0.93
CA ILE A 200 -6.49 -18.39 -0.17
C ILE A 200 -6.42 -17.55 -1.45
N LEU A 201 -7.51 -16.87 -1.81
CA LEU A 201 -7.56 -16.02 -3.00
C LEU A 201 -6.51 -14.90 -2.97
N VAL A 202 -6.41 -14.20 -1.85
CA VAL A 202 -5.47 -13.09 -1.68
C VAL A 202 -4.02 -13.58 -1.67
N ILE A 203 -3.74 -14.72 -1.03
CA ILE A 203 -2.40 -15.34 -1.03
C ILE A 203 -2.00 -15.75 -2.45
N LYS A 204 -2.89 -16.42 -3.19
CA LYS A 204 -2.61 -16.84 -4.58
C LYS A 204 -2.40 -15.64 -5.51
N ALA A 205 -3.18 -14.58 -5.36
CA ALA A 205 -2.97 -13.34 -6.10
C ALA A 205 -1.62 -12.69 -5.77
N TYR A 206 -1.19 -12.72 -4.51
CA TYR A 206 0.12 -12.25 -4.09
C TYR A 206 1.25 -13.09 -4.69
N GLU A 207 1.18 -14.42 -4.65
CA GLU A 207 2.17 -15.30 -5.28
C GLU A 207 2.34 -14.97 -6.77
N LEU A 208 1.23 -14.86 -7.51
CA LEU A 208 1.25 -14.47 -8.93
C LEU A 208 1.86 -13.09 -9.15
N ARG A 209 1.55 -12.12 -8.29
CA ARG A 209 2.13 -10.76 -8.34
C ARG A 209 3.65 -10.77 -8.15
N MET A 210 4.18 -11.66 -7.32
CA MET A 210 5.62 -11.73 -7.05
C MET A 210 6.42 -12.41 -8.17
N MET A 211 5.76 -13.13 -9.08
CA MET A 211 6.41 -13.81 -10.18
C MET A 211 6.67 -12.85 -11.35
N LYS A 212 7.96 -12.59 -11.65
CA LYS A 212 8.37 -11.74 -12.79
C LYS A 212 7.75 -12.20 -14.11
N LEU A 213 7.71 -13.51 -14.37
CA LEU A 213 7.15 -14.07 -15.59
C LEU A 213 5.64 -13.80 -15.76
N VAL A 214 4.87 -13.65 -14.67
CA VAL A 214 3.45 -13.27 -14.75
C VAL A 214 3.32 -11.82 -15.22
N ARG A 215 4.17 -10.93 -14.70
CA ARG A 215 4.25 -9.53 -15.16
C ARG A 215 4.67 -9.47 -16.62
N ASP A 216 5.66 -10.26 -17.00
CA ASP A 216 6.14 -10.35 -18.38
C ASP A 216 5.03 -10.77 -19.32
N LEU A 217 4.32 -11.85 -19.01
CA LEU A 217 3.20 -12.32 -19.82
C LEU A 217 2.06 -11.29 -19.93
N LEU A 218 1.66 -10.66 -18.82
CA LEU A 218 0.43 -9.87 -18.76
C LEU A 218 0.63 -8.38 -19.06
N GLN A 219 1.78 -7.81 -18.73
CA GLN A 219 2.01 -6.36 -18.71
C GLN A 219 3.11 -5.88 -19.64
N THR A 220 4.27 -6.53 -19.66
CA THR A 220 5.48 -6.01 -20.34
C THR A 220 5.80 -6.69 -21.66
N SER A 221 5.23 -7.86 -21.95
CA SER A 221 5.39 -8.55 -23.24
C SER A 221 4.89 -7.70 -24.43
N PRO A 222 5.52 -7.80 -25.61
CA PRO A 222 5.02 -7.22 -26.86
C PRO A 222 3.59 -7.65 -27.21
N HIS A 223 3.16 -8.82 -26.72
CA HIS A 223 1.82 -9.36 -26.95
C HIS A 223 0.80 -8.92 -25.88
N SER A 224 1.21 -8.08 -24.92
CA SER A 224 0.31 -7.57 -23.89
C SER A 224 -0.79 -6.69 -24.51
N THR A 225 -2.04 -6.99 -24.15
CA THR A 225 -3.21 -6.24 -24.60
C THR A 225 -3.74 -5.37 -23.45
N PRO A 226 -4.61 -4.38 -23.72
CA PRO A 226 -5.30 -3.66 -22.65
C PRO A 226 -6.03 -4.59 -21.68
N ARG A 227 -6.53 -5.74 -22.16
CA ARG A 227 -7.21 -6.75 -21.35
C ARG A 227 -6.24 -7.51 -20.43
N THR A 228 -5.08 -7.92 -20.93
CA THR A 228 -4.07 -8.62 -20.11
C THR A 228 -3.47 -7.68 -19.07
N LYS A 229 -3.23 -6.41 -19.44
CA LYS A 229 -2.80 -5.36 -18.51
C LYS A 229 -3.84 -5.14 -17.41
N LYS A 230 -5.13 -5.14 -17.77
CA LYS A 230 -6.20 -5.03 -16.79
C LYS A 230 -6.27 -6.23 -15.84
N LEU A 231 -6.06 -7.44 -16.36
CA LEU A 231 -5.95 -8.65 -15.55
C LEU A 231 -4.80 -8.53 -14.53
N TRP A 232 -3.63 -8.07 -14.97
CA TRP A 232 -2.48 -7.83 -14.09
C TRP A 232 -2.78 -6.82 -12.98
N GLU A 233 -3.43 -5.69 -13.31
CA GLU A 233 -3.86 -4.71 -12.31
C GLU A 233 -4.78 -5.35 -11.27
N ASN A 234 -5.77 -6.12 -11.69
CA ASN A 234 -6.73 -6.77 -10.81
C ASN A 234 -6.07 -7.83 -9.90
N ILE A 235 -5.09 -8.59 -10.42
CA ILE A 235 -4.25 -9.49 -9.60
C ILE A 235 -3.49 -8.67 -8.55
N CYS A 236 -2.90 -7.54 -8.94
CA CYS A 236 -2.18 -6.67 -8.03
C CYS A 236 -3.08 -6.00 -6.99
N PHE A 237 -4.32 -5.62 -7.35
CA PHE A 237 -5.34 -5.13 -6.41
C PHE A 237 -5.68 -6.18 -5.36
N LEU A 238 -5.91 -7.42 -5.77
CA LEU A 238 -6.26 -8.48 -4.83
C LEU A 238 -5.08 -8.87 -3.92
N GLY A 239 -3.87 -9.00 -4.48
CA GLY A 239 -2.67 -9.36 -3.71
C GLY A 239 -2.11 -8.24 -2.81
N ARG A 240 -2.61 -7.00 -2.94
CA ARG A 240 -2.13 -5.84 -2.17
C ARG A 240 -2.30 -6.00 -0.66
N SER A 241 -3.41 -6.58 -0.20
CA SER A 241 -3.64 -6.82 1.23
C SER A 241 -2.57 -7.73 1.84
N LYS A 242 -2.06 -8.70 1.08
CA LYS A 242 -0.97 -9.57 1.55
C LYS A 242 0.37 -8.83 1.62
N VAL A 243 0.62 -7.90 0.69
CA VAL A 243 1.81 -7.04 0.75
C VAL A 243 1.78 -6.14 1.98
N ALA A 244 0.63 -5.52 2.26
CA ALA A 244 0.44 -4.71 3.46
C ALA A 244 0.66 -5.54 4.73
N PHE A 245 0.07 -6.74 4.81
CA PHE A 245 0.27 -7.66 5.92
C PHE A 245 1.74 -8.02 6.14
N ASN A 246 2.44 -8.47 5.08
CA ASN A 246 3.86 -8.84 5.19
C ASN A 246 4.71 -7.64 5.59
N THR A 247 4.40 -6.44 5.07
CA THR A 247 5.08 -5.20 5.42
C THR A 247 4.85 -4.84 6.89
N PHE A 248 3.62 -4.92 7.38
CA PHE A 248 3.32 -4.68 8.78
C PHE A 248 4.03 -5.65 9.71
N LYS A 249 4.03 -6.94 9.36
CA LYS A 249 4.72 -7.98 10.13
C LYS A 249 6.23 -7.71 10.18
N ASP A 250 6.85 -7.51 9.03
CA ASP A 250 8.28 -7.23 8.89
C ASP A 250 8.71 -5.99 9.69
N ILE A 251 7.97 -4.89 9.54
CA ILE A 251 8.26 -3.64 10.25
C ILE A 251 8.06 -3.80 11.76
N ALA A 252 6.97 -4.46 12.20
CA ALA A 252 6.70 -4.64 13.62
C ALA A 252 7.79 -5.46 14.32
N LEU A 253 8.32 -6.49 13.64
CA LEU A 253 9.39 -7.33 14.18
C LEU A 253 10.76 -6.63 14.19
N ASN A 254 11.04 -5.81 13.18
CA ASN A 254 12.35 -5.18 13.01
C ASN A 254 12.50 -3.83 13.73
N LEU A 255 11.40 -3.12 14.03
CA LEU A 255 11.45 -1.81 14.68
C LEU A 255 11.07 -1.89 16.17
N PRO A 256 12.01 -1.63 17.10
CA PRO A 256 11.73 -1.65 18.54
C PRO A 256 10.62 -0.68 18.99
N SER A 257 10.42 0.40 18.24
CA SER A 257 9.35 1.38 18.48
C SER A 257 7.95 0.78 18.39
N PHE A 258 7.78 -0.35 17.70
CA PHE A 258 6.48 -1.01 17.58
C PHE A 258 5.99 -1.63 18.89
N LYS A 259 6.86 -1.84 19.88
CA LYS A 259 6.48 -2.23 21.26
C LYS A 259 5.52 -1.25 21.94
N GLN A 260 5.40 -0.03 21.43
CA GLN A 260 4.51 1.01 21.96
C GLN A 260 3.59 1.58 20.88
N VAL A 261 3.46 0.92 19.72
CA VAL A 261 2.65 1.46 18.61
C VAL A 261 1.18 1.64 19.02
N THR A 262 0.59 2.71 18.51
CA THR A 262 -0.84 3.01 18.57
C THR A 262 -1.25 3.57 17.22
N ILE A 263 -2.41 3.15 16.71
CA ILE A 263 -2.99 3.69 15.49
C ILE A 263 -4.28 4.39 15.87
N ILE A 264 -4.35 5.69 15.58
CA ILE A 264 -5.48 6.55 15.91
C ILE A 264 -5.95 7.20 14.62
N PRO A 265 -7.08 6.75 14.03
CA PRO A 265 -7.68 7.46 12.92
C PRO A 265 -8.08 8.87 13.37
N ILE A 266 -7.76 9.87 12.56
CA ILE A 266 -8.09 11.27 12.88
C ILE A 266 -9.40 11.62 12.18
N PRO A 267 -10.45 12.05 12.92
CA PRO A 267 -11.69 12.51 12.33
C PRO A 267 -11.44 13.71 11.40
N ARG A 268 -12.15 13.75 10.27
CA ARG A 268 -12.01 14.81 9.26
C ARG A 268 -12.25 16.20 9.87
N ASP A 269 -13.24 16.33 10.74
CA ASP A 269 -13.62 17.60 11.38
C ASP A 269 -12.54 18.14 12.31
N ILE A 270 -11.71 17.28 12.91
CA ILE A 270 -10.61 17.71 13.78
C ILE A 270 -9.39 18.14 12.94
N GLY A 271 -9.15 17.49 11.80
CA GLY A 271 -8.09 17.87 10.86
C GLY A 271 -8.31 19.25 10.25
N THR A 272 -9.55 19.56 9.82
CA THR A 272 -9.91 20.90 9.35
C THR A 272 -10.00 21.91 10.48
N GLN A 273 -10.51 21.56 11.66
CA GLN A 273 -10.54 22.51 12.79
C GLN A 273 -9.15 22.84 13.35
N LYS A 274 -8.19 21.92 13.35
CA LYS A 274 -6.79 22.22 13.72
C LYS A 274 -6.06 23.04 12.66
N ALA A 275 -6.41 22.88 11.38
CA ALA A 275 -5.91 23.77 10.33
C ALA A 275 -6.53 25.18 10.39
N LEU A 276 -7.71 25.31 11.02
CA LEU A 276 -8.48 26.56 11.14
C LEU A 276 -8.39 27.24 12.52
N LYS A 277 -7.74 26.63 13.51
CA LYS A 277 -7.44 27.21 14.84
C LYS A 277 -5.91 27.15 14.98
N THR A 278 -5.14 28.21 14.76
CA THR A 278 -5.09 29.51 15.47
C THR A 278 -4.07 30.45 14.76
N PRO A 279 -3.99 31.78 15.06
CA PRO A 279 -4.39 32.44 16.30
C PRO A 279 -5.52 33.47 16.16
N SER A 280 -6.41 33.36 17.14
CA SER A 280 -7.20 34.45 17.68
C SER A 280 -6.27 35.49 18.31
N THR A 281 -6.45 36.74 17.89
CA THR A 281 -6.47 37.91 18.78
C THR A 281 -7.85 38.51 18.68
#